data_AF-H6RP91-F1
#
_entry.id   AF-H6RP91-F1
#
_cell.length_a   1.000
_cell.length_b   1.000
_cell.length_c   1.000
_cell.angle_alpha   90.00
_cell.angle_beta   90.00
_cell.angle_gamma   90.00
#
_symmetry.space_group_name_H-M   'P 1'
#
loop_
_entity.id
_entity.type
_entity.pdbx_description
1 polymer ?
#
loop_
_entity_poly.entity_id
_entity_poly.type
_entity_poly.pdbx_seq_one_letter_code
_entity_poly.pdbx_strand_id
1 'polypeptide(L)'
;MEAWLSAPRFAVYLAATGADRDRALALYEWNAQLSAALMHDLAHVEVGLRNAYDAALSARWPGPPHWTLAADTVFAPVYRTRGRRRVDVNDKPRDSLRQAIANAGGRTAPPGKIVAELMFGFWRYLSSAAHEKTLWVPALHRAFPPGTDRAVHIDGPVGRLHELRNRVAHHEPLLTTDVVGRLADLISLSGRLDPQLGLYLQHTSTVADLLANRP
;
A
#
# COMPACT_ATOMS: atom_id res chain seq x y z
N MET A 1 -33.66 -14.32 -3.72
CA MET A 1 -32.21 -14.58 -3.69
C MET A 1 -31.57 -13.62 -4.65
N GLU A 2 -30.68 -12.75 -4.18
CA GLU A 2 -29.89 -11.87 -5.04
C GLU A 2 -28.93 -12.76 -5.84
N ALA A 3 -29.18 -12.98 -7.13
CA ALA A 3 -28.36 -13.88 -7.95
C ALA A 3 -26.88 -13.46 -8.05
N TRP A 4 -26.59 -12.19 -7.72
CA TRP A 4 -25.26 -11.58 -7.80
C TRP A 4 -24.46 -11.67 -6.49
N LEU A 5 -25.08 -12.00 -5.35
CA LEU A 5 -24.41 -12.14 -4.06
C LEU A 5 -24.42 -13.61 -3.62
N SER A 6 -23.26 -14.26 -3.71
CA SER A 6 -23.16 -15.68 -3.41
C SER A 6 -23.50 -15.99 -1.95
N ALA A 7 -24.14 -17.14 -1.70
CA ALA A 7 -24.53 -17.56 -0.36
C ALA A 7 -23.35 -17.57 0.64
N PRO A 8 -22.12 -18.04 0.28
CA PRO A 8 -20.97 -17.96 1.20
C PRO A 8 -20.56 -16.52 1.55
N ARG A 9 -20.65 -15.57 0.61
CA ARG A 9 -20.33 -14.16 0.88
C ARG A 9 -21.40 -13.52 1.76
N PHE A 10 -22.67 -13.83 1.53
CA PHE A 10 -23.77 -13.29 2.31
C PHE A 10 -23.85 -13.87 3.73
N ALA A 11 -23.43 -15.12 3.92
CA ALA A 11 -23.45 -15.81 5.22
C ALA A 11 -22.74 -15.05 6.34
N VAL A 12 -21.64 -14.34 6.01
CA VAL A 12 -20.89 -13.53 6.99
C VAL A 12 -21.76 -12.38 7.54
N TYR A 13 -22.56 -11.76 6.68
CA TYR A 13 -23.45 -10.65 7.07
C TYR A 13 -24.68 -11.17 7.81
N LEU A 14 -25.27 -12.28 7.36
CA LEU A 14 -26.36 -12.95 8.08
C LEU A 14 -25.95 -13.36 9.51
N ALA A 15 -24.74 -13.89 9.67
CA ALA A 15 -24.21 -14.25 10.99
C ALA A 15 -24.07 -13.00 11.88
N ALA A 16 -23.64 -11.87 11.32
CA ALA A 16 -23.49 -10.61 12.05
C ALA A 16 -24.83 -9.95 12.45
N THR A 17 -25.93 -10.28 11.77
CA THR A 17 -27.25 -9.67 11.99
C THR A 17 -28.29 -10.61 12.60
N GLY A 18 -27.88 -11.77 13.10
CA GLY A 18 -28.82 -12.73 13.70
C GLY A 18 -29.78 -13.35 12.69
N ALA A 19 -29.31 -13.60 11.48
CA ALA A 19 -30.08 -14.10 10.32
C ALA A 19 -31.18 -13.16 9.80
N ASP A 20 -31.23 -11.90 10.27
CA ASP A 20 -32.05 -10.86 9.67
C ASP A 20 -31.48 -10.47 8.29
N ARG A 21 -32.24 -10.76 7.25
CA ARG A 21 -31.84 -10.60 5.86
C ARG A 21 -31.74 -9.14 5.44
N ASP A 22 -32.68 -8.30 5.85
CA ASP A 22 -32.71 -6.88 5.43
C ASP A 22 -31.56 -6.13 6.09
N ARG A 23 -31.29 -6.41 7.38
CA ARG A 23 -30.11 -5.89 8.07
C ARG A 23 -28.81 -6.41 7.47
N ALA A 24 -28.76 -7.68 7.06
CA ALA A 24 -27.57 -8.25 6.42
C ALA A 24 -27.26 -7.57 5.08
N LEU A 25 -28.29 -7.28 4.28
CA LEU A 25 -28.14 -6.53 3.02
C LEU A 25 -27.68 -5.09 3.26
N ALA A 26 -28.26 -4.40 4.24
CA ALA A 26 -27.83 -3.06 4.63
C ALA A 26 -26.36 -3.05 5.09
N LEU A 27 -25.94 -4.04 5.88
CA LEU A 27 -24.55 -4.18 6.33
C LEU A 27 -23.58 -4.53 5.20
N TYR A 28 -24.02 -5.33 4.22
CA TYR A 28 -23.25 -5.62 3.00
C TYR A 28 -23.01 -4.34 2.18
N GLU A 29 -24.05 -3.55 1.95
CA GLU A 29 -23.97 -2.30 1.20
C GLU A 29 -23.10 -1.28 1.92
N TRP A 30 -23.26 -1.13 3.23
CA TRP A 30 -22.37 -0.33 4.08
C TRP A 30 -20.90 -0.76 3.94
N ASN A 31 -20.61 -2.07 3.94
CA ASN A 31 -19.25 -2.57 3.74
C ASN A 31 -18.69 -2.21 2.35
N ALA A 32 -19.53 -2.24 1.31
CA ALA A 32 -19.13 -1.87 -0.04
C ALA A 32 -18.80 -0.37 -0.12
N GLN A 33 -19.62 0.50 0.49
CA GLN A 33 -19.38 1.93 0.58
C GLN A 33 -18.10 2.25 1.37
N LEU A 34 -17.90 1.59 2.51
CA LEU A 34 -16.68 1.71 3.30
C LEU A 34 -15.44 1.28 2.51
N SER A 35 -15.54 0.18 1.77
CA SER A 35 -14.45 -0.31 0.91
C SER A 35 -14.11 0.70 -0.19
N ALA A 36 -15.11 1.33 -0.81
CA ALA A 36 -14.89 2.35 -1.82
C ALA A 36 -14.19 3.60 -1.26
N ALA A 37 -14.63 4.09 -0.10
CA ALA A 37 -14.00 5.23 0.58
C ALA A 37 -12.55 4.94 0.98
N LEU A 38 -12.27 3.74 1.50
CA LEU A 38 -10.91 3.32 1.83
C LEU A 38 -10.03 3.20 0.59
N MET A 39 -10.55 2.68 -0.52
CA MET A 39 -9.79 2.57 -1.77
C MET A 39 -9.40 3.96 -2.30
N HIS A 40 -10.31 4.92 -2.21
CA HIS A 40 -10.05 6.32 -2.56
C HIS A 40 -8.89 6.90 -1.74
N ASP A 41 -8.93 6.76 -0.42
CA ASP A 41 -7.90 7.33 0.45
C ASP A 41 -6.55 6.61 0.29
N LEU A 42 -6.56 5.28 0.14
CA LEU A 42 -5.37 4.47 -0.10
C LEU A 42 -4.67 4.82 -1.42
N ALA A 43 -5.43 5.19 -2.47
CA ALA A 43 -4.85 5.60 -3.74
C ALA A 43 -3.95 6.83 -3.60
N HIS A 44 -4.37 7.80 -2.78
CA HIS A 44 -3.58 9.00 -2.51
C HIS A 44 -2.28 8.68 -1.76
N VAL A 45 -2.34 7.82 -0.75
CA VAL A 45 -1.17 7.33 -0.01
C VAL A 45 -0.20 6.60 -0.93
N GLU A 46 -0.70 5.72 -1.80
CA GLU A 46 0.12 4.94 -2.74
C GLU A 46 0.89 5.86 -3.69
N VAL A 47 0.22 6.87 -4.25
CA VAL A 47 0.86 7.89 -5.10
C VAL A 47 1.89 8.71 -4.32
N GLY A 48 1.56 9.16 -3.11
CA GLY A 48 2.47 9.92 -2.26
C GLY A 48 3.73 9.14 -1.90
N LEU A 49 3.57 7.88 -1.47
CA LEU A 49 4.68 6.99 -1.12
C LEU A 49 5.57 6.70 -2.32
N ARG A 50 4.96 6.41 -3.47
CA ARG A 50 5.66 6.19 -4.74
C ARG A 50 6.54 7.38 -5.10
N ASN A 51 5.97 8.58 -5.11
CA ASN A 51 6.69 9.79 -5.51
C ASN A 51 7.82 10.11 -4.53
N ALA A 52 7.57 9.98 -3.23
CA ALA A 52 8.58 10.22 -2.20
C ALA A 52 9.76 9.24 -2.31
N TYR A 53 9.48 7.95 -2.57
CA TYR A 53 10.53 6.95 -2.76
C TYR A 53 11.27 7.12 -4.08
N ASP A 54 10.56 7.40 -5.17
CA ASP A 54 11.18 7.69 -6.46
C ASP A 54 12.16 8.86 -6.38
N ALA A 55 11.78 9.95 -5.71
CA ALA A 55 12.66 11.09 -5.47
C ALA A 55 13.89 10.71 -4.62
N ALA A 56 13.69 9.97 -3.52
CA ALA A 56 14.78 9.55 -2.63
C ALA A 56 15.77 8.58 -3.32
N LEU A 57 15.26 7.64 -4.13
CA LEU A 57 16.09 6.73 -4.92
C LEU A 57 16.86 7.51 -5.99
N SER A 58 16.19 8.40 -6.73
CA SER A 58 16.82 9.23 -7.77
C SER A 58 17.94 10.11 -7.20
N ALA A 59 17.76 10.66 -6.00
CA ALA A 59 18.78 11.45 -5.33
C ALA A 59 20.00 10.60 -4.89
N ARG A 60 19.79 9.34 -4.49
CA ARG A 60 20.87 8.46 -4.02
C ARG A 60 21.66 7.82 -5.16
N TRP A 61 20.99 7.52 -6.28
CA TRP A 61 21.58 6.98 -7.49
C TRP A 61 21.39 7.96 -8.65
N PRO A 62 22.07 9.13 -8.60
CA PRO A 62 21.97 10.12 -9.66
C PRO A 62 22.78 9.64 -10.87
N GLY A 63 22.13 9.48 -12.01
CA GLY A 63 22.84 9.22 -13.26
C GLY A 63 21.92 8.75 -14.38
N PRO A 64 22.41 8.78 -15.62
CA PRO A 64 21.95 7.86 -16.63
C PRO A 64 22.56 6.46 -16.36
N PRO A 65 21.75 5.38 -16.42
CA PRO A 65 20.30 5.41 -16.56
C PRO A 65 19.62 5.70 -15.21
N HIS A 66 18.37 6.17 -15.26
CA HIS A 66 17.52 6.30 -14.08
C HIS A 66 17.46 4.99 -13.27
N TRP A 67 17.24 5.08 -11.95
CA TRP A 67 17.29 3.92 -11.04
C TRP A 67 16.38 2.76 -11.46
N THR A 68 15.25 3.06 -12.10
CA THR A 68 14.31 2.06 -12.65
C THR A 68 14.93 1.15 -13.72
N LEU A 69 15.98 1.61 -14.39
CA LEU A 69 16.75 0.86 -15.40
C LEU A 69 18.10 0.37 -14.88
N ALA A 70 18.44 0.68 -13.62
CA ALA A 70 19.68 0.30 -12.93
C ALA A 70 19.41 -0.71 -11.80
N ALA A 71 18.50 -1.66 -12.04
CA ALA A 71 18.00 -2.58 -11.02
C ALA A 71 19.12 -3.38 -10.33
N ASP A 72 20.16 -3.80 -11.05
CA ASP A 72 21.28 -4.55 -10.47
C ASP A 72 22.18 -3.69 -9.55
N THR A 73 22.16 -2.37 -9.72
CA THR A 73 22.87 -1.42 -8.85
C THR A 73 22.06 -1.10 -7.60
N VAL A 74 20.77 -0.81 -7.77
CA VAL A 74 19.88 -0.39 -6.67
C VAL A 74 19.47 -1.59 -5.80
N PHE A 75 19.21 -2.72 -6.45
CA PHE A 75 18.76 -3.98 -5.86
C PHE A 75 19.81 -5.08 -6.11
N ALA A 76 21.07 -4.77 -5.80
CA ALA A 76 22.16 -5.74 -5.87
C ALA A 76 21.84 -7.00 -5.02
N PRO A 77 22.23 -8.22 -5.43
CA PRO A 77 21.87 -9.43 -4.71
C PRO A 77 22.18 -9.38 -3.20
N VAL A 78 21.16 -9.64 -2.37
CA VAL A 78 21.32 -9.73 -0.91
C VAL A 78 20.70 -11.01 -0.42
N TYR A 79 21.56 -11.97 -0.10
CA TYR A 79 21.13 -13.29 0.31
C TYR A 79 20.85 -13.35 1.81
N ARG A 80 19.68 -13.83 2.17
CA ARG A 80 19.32 -14.17 3.56
C ARG A 80 18.90 -15.63 3.66
N THR A 81 19.19 -16.24 4.81
CA THR A 81 18.78 -17.61 5.11
C THR A 81 17.38 -17.61 5.68
N ARG A 82 16.46 -18.35 5.06
CA ARG A 82 15.10 -18.61 5.56
C ARG A 82 14.91 -20.11 5.69
N GLY A 83 15.00 -20.61 6.92
CA GLY A 83 15.07 -22.05 7.18
C GLY A 83 16.29 -22.66 6.50
N ARG A 84 16.09 -23.64 5.61
CA ARG A 84 17.17 -24.32 4.87
C ARG A 84 17.51 -23.68 3.51
N ARG A 85 16.81 -22.62 3.10
CA ARG A 85 16.99 -22.00 1.77
C ARG A 85 17.70 -20.66 1.88
N ARG A 86 18.64 -20.42 0.95
CA ARG A 86 19.25 -19.10 0.71
C ARG A 86 18.38 -18.37 -0.31
N VAL A 87 17.87 -17.20 0.06
CA VAL A 87 16.95 -16.40 -0.77
C VAL A 87 17.58 -15.03 -1.00
N ASP A 88 17.63 -14.60 -2.26
CA ASP A 88 17.94 -13.21 -2.59
C ASP A 88 16.71 -12.34 -2.32
N VAL A 89 16.80 -11.43 -1.36
CA VAL A 89 15.67 -10.54 -1.01
C VAL A 89 15.40 -9.51 -2.11
N ASN A 90 16.38 -9.23 -2.97
CA ASN A 90 16.26 -8.27 -4.05
C ASN A 90 15.78 -8.88 -5.37
N ASP A 91 15.52 -10.18 -5.40
CA ASP A 91 15.00 -10.85 -6.60
C ASP A 91 13.63 -10.30 -7.02
N LYS A 92 12.69 -10.20 -6.08
CA LYS A 92 11.33 -9.69 -6.33
C LYS A 92 11.29 -8.22 -6.81
N PRO A 93 12.02 -7.27 -6.19
CA PRO A 93 12.15 -5.92 -6.73
C PRO A 93 12.65 -5.89 -8.17
N ARG A 94 13.68 -6.69 -8.51
CA ARG A 94 14.21 -6.76 -9.88
C ARG A 94 13.18 -7.33 -10.85
N ASP A 95 12.47 -8.39 -10.47
CA ASP A 95 11.40 -8.96 -11.29
C ASP A 95 10.27 -7.95 -11.54
N SER A 96 9.87 -7.22 -10.50
CA SER A 96 8.84 -6.19 -10.59
C SER A 96 9.26 -5.06 -11.53
N LEU A 97 10.53 -4.64 -11.49
CA LEU A 97 11.06 -3.65 -12.43
C LEU A 97 11.11 -4.18 -13.86
N ARG A 98 11.54 -5.43 -14.08
CA ARG A 98 11.54 -6.03 -15.43
C ARG A 98 10.13 -6.04 -16.02
N GLN A 99 9.12 -6.41 -15.23
CA GLN A 99 7.73 -6.41 -15.68
C GLN A 99 7.22 -4.98 -15.94
N ALA A 100 7.51 -4.04 -15.03
CA ALA A 100 7.13 -2.63 -15.18
C ALA A 100 7.74 -2.00 -16.45
N ILE A 101 9.01 -2.30 -16.75
CA ILE A 101 9.67 -1.86 -17.98
C ILE A 101 8.94 -2.43 -19.21
N ALA A 102 8.61 -3.72 -19.20
CA ALA A 102 7.90 -4.36 -20.32
C ALA A 102 6.53 -3.70 -20.55
N ASN A 103 5.72 -3.53 -19.49
CA ASN A 103 4.41 -2.90 -19.56
C ASN A 103 4.47 -1.44 -20.01
N ALA A 104 5.50 -0.71 -19.59
CA ALA A 104 5.71 0.68 -19.97
C ALA A 104 6.08 0.86 -21.46
N GLY A 105 6.37 -0.21 -22.19
CA GLY A 105 6.78 -0.18 -23.61
C GLY A 105 8.27 -0.38 -23.83
N GLY A 106 8.99 -0.93 -22.85
CA GLY A 106 10.41 -1.28 -22.94
C GLY A 106 11.35 -0.25 -22.32
N ARG A 107 12.66 -0.46 -22.53
CA ARG A 107 13.75 0.31 -21.89
C ARG A 107 13.83 1.78 -22.28
N THR A 108 13.15 2.17 -23.36
CA THR A 108 13.06 3.55 -23.84
C THR A 108 11.88 4.32 -23.23
N ALA A 109 11.02 3.66 -22.45
CA ALA A 109 9.91 4.30 -21.78
C ALA A 109 10.40 5.39 -20.79
N PRO A 110 9.68 6.51 -20.66
CA PRO A 110 10.01 7.52 -19.65
C PRO A 110 10.02 6.90 -18.23
N PRO A 111 10.96 7.29 -17.36
CA PRO A 111 11.04 6.76 -16.00
C PRO A 111 9.73 6.81 -15.23
N GLY A 112 9.00 7.93 -15.30
CA GLY A 112 7.71 8.09 -14.63
C GLY A 112 6.64 7.10 -15.10
N LYS A 113 6.70 6.62 -16.36
CA LYS A 113 5.80 5.58 -16.87
C LYS A 113 6.14 4.22 -16.24
N ILE A 114 7.43 3.89 -16.13
CA ILE A 114 7.88 2.65 -15.46
C ILE A 114 7.49 2.68 -13.98
N VAL A 115 7.70 3.82 -13.30
CA VAL A 115 7.31 4.03 -11.91
C VAL A 115 5.80 3.82 -11.72
N ALA A 116 4.98 4.23 -12.69
CA ALA A 116 3.53 4.06 -12.63
C ALA A 116 3.04 2.62 -12.80
N GLU A 117 3.84 1.74 -13.39
CA GLU A 117 3.52 0.30 -13.52
C GLU A 117 3.83 -0.49 -12.24
N LEU A 118 4.53 0.11 -11.26
CA LEU A 118 4.89 -0.55 -10.01
C LEU A 118 3.74 -0.45 -8.99
N MET A 119 3.19 -1.60 -8.63
CA MET A 119 2.08 -1.74 -7.66
C MET A 119 2.51 -1.38 -6.22
N PHE A 120 1.54 -1.06 -5.35
CA PHE A 120 1.78 -0.77 -3.92
C PHE A 120 2.72 -1.78 -3.23
N GLY A 121 2.57 -3.07 -3.53
CA GLY A 121 3.39 -4.13 -2.95
C GLY A 121 4.90 -3.99 -3.21
N PHE A 122 5.31 -3.33 -4.31
CA PHE A 122 6.70 -2.98 -4.56
C PHE A 122 7.17 -1.91 -3.56
N TRP A 123 6.43 -0.79 -3.48
CA TRP A 123 6.76 0.34 -2.61
C TRP A 123 6.76 -0.05 -1.13
N ARG A 124 5.77 -0.83 -0.69
CA ARG A 124 5.69 -1.35 0.69
C ARG A 124 6.95 -2.13 1.07
N TYR A 125 7.52 -2.87 0.12
CA TYR A 125 8.63 -3.76 0.40
C TYR A 125 9.94 -3.01 0.64
N LEU A 126 10.09 -1.81 0.07
CA LEU A 126 11.33 -1.03 0.15
C LEU A 126 11.64 -0.52 1.56
N SER A 127 10.62 -0.28 2.40
CA SER A 127 10.78 0.10 3.82
C SER A 127 10.92 -1.08 4.78
N SER A 128 10.83 -2.32 4.28
CA SER A 128 10.92 -3.50 5.13
C SER A 128 12.27 -3.64 5.83
N ALA A 129 12.31 -4.36 6.96
CA ALA A 129 13.55 -4.67 7.67
C ALA A 129 14.61 -5.37 6.80
N ALA A 130 14.19 -6.01 5.70
CA ALA A 130 15.10 -6.60 4.72
C ALA A 130 15.99 -5.54 4.02
N HIS A 131 15.47 -4.32 3.87
CA HIS A 131 16.06 -3.22 3.11
C HIS A 131 16.59 -2.08 3.98
N GLU A 132 16.65 -2.27 5.30
CA GLU A 132 17.08 -1.20 6.19
C GLU A 132 18.48 -0.67 5.82
N LYS A 133 19.44 -1.57 5.63
CA LYS A 133 20.83 -1.20 5.35
C LYS A 133 21.08 -0.87 3.87
N THR A 134 20.24 -1.39 2.96
CA THR A 134 20.46 -1.28 1.51
C THR A 134 19.69 -0.14 0.87
N LEU A 135 18.51 0.22 1.40
CA LEU A 135 17.66 1.29 0.87
C LEU A 135 17.34 2.36 1.91
N TRP A 136 16.91 1.99 3.12
CA TRP A 136 16.43 2.96 4.11
C TRP A 136 17.52 3.91 4.61
N VAL A 137 18.55 3.37 5.24
CA VAL A 137 19.70 4.13 5.76
C VAL A 137 20.39 4.94 4.66
N PRO A 138 20.69 4.39 3.47
CA PRO A 138 21.36 5.17 2.44
C PRO A 138 20.46 6.13 1.68
N ALA A 139 19.13 5.95 1.62
CA ALA A 139 18.23 6.74 0.78
C ALA A 139 16.88 7.08 1.45
N LEU A 140 16.03 6.07 1.71
CA LEU A 140 14.59 6.29 1.92
C LEU A 140 14.25 7.06 3.19
N HIS A 141 15.11 7.08 4.22
CA HIS A 141 14.85 7.89 5.41
C HIS A 141 14.74 9.40 5.09
N ARG A 142 15.32 9.86 3.97
CA ARG A 142 15.24 11.25 3.51
C ARG A 142 13.89 11.62 2.89
N ALA A 143 13.04 10.64 2.63
CA ALA A 143 11.67 10.87 2.18
C ALA A 143 10.75 11.34 3.32
N PHE A 144 11.26 11.41 4.56
CA PHE A 144 10.48 11.70 5.76
C PHE A 144 11.20 12.71 6.67
N PRO A 145 10.47 13.38 7.58
CA PRO A 145 11.06 14.28 8.56
C PRO A 145 12.15 13.61 9.43
N PRO A 146 13.18 14.37 9.85
CA PRO A 146 14.19 13.86 10.78
C PRO A 146 13.59 13.25 12.05
N GLY A 147 14.18 12.15 12.54
CA GLY A 147 13.66 11.42 13.70
C GLY A 147 12.55 10.41 13.40
N THR A 148 12.15 10.25 12.14
CA THR A 148 11.18 9.21 11.75
C THR A 148 11.76 7.81 11.94
N ASP A 149 11.26 7.09 12.95
CA ASP A 149 11.49 5.65 13.12
C ASP A 149 10.92 4.83 11.95
N ARG A 150 11.76 4.01 11.32
CA ARG A 150 11.39 3.16 10.18
C ARG A 150 10.29 2.16 10.54
N ALA A 151 10.46 1.42 11.62
CA ALA A 151 9.61 0.27 11.95
C ALA A 151 8.24 0.74 12.45
N VAL A 152 8.24 1.74 13.34
CA VAL A 152 7.04 2.23 14.01
C VAL A 152 6.22 3.14 13.11
N HIS A 153 6.86 4.07 12.41
CA HIS A 153 6.13 5.10 11.68
C HIS A 153 5.92 4.76 10.20
N ILE A 154 6.76 3.91 9.60
CA ILE A 154 6.70 3.63 8.15
C ILE A 154 6.38 2.16 7.86
N ASP A 155 7.30 1.23 8.12
CA ASP A 155 7.17 -0.19 7.73
C ASP A 155 5.91 -0.85 8.31
N GLY A 156 5.65 -0.65 9.60
CA GLY A 156 4.43 -1.14 10.26
C GLY A 156 3.16 -0.58 9.63
N PRO A 157 2.95 0.76 9.63
CA PRO A 157 1.78 1.39 9.01
C PRO A 157 1.60 1.04 7.52
N VAL A 158 2.64 1.15 6.71
CA VAL A 158 2.62 0.81 5.28
C VAL A 158 2.24 -0.66 5.07
N GLY A 159 2.75 -1.57 5.91
CA GLY A 159 2.38 -2.99 5.89
C GLY A 159 0.89 -3.21 6.14
N ARG A 160 0.35 -2.62 7.22
CA ARG A 160 -1.08 -2.72 7.57
C ARG A 160 -1.99 -2.08 6.52
N LEU A 161 -1.59 -0.96 5.93
CA LEU A 161 -2.33 -0.31 4.85
C LEU A 161 -2.30 -1.12 3.55
N HIS A 162 -1.17 -1.76 3.23
CA HIS A 162 -1.09 -2.67 2.09
C HIS A 162 -1.99 -3.91 2.26
N GLU A 163 -2.05 -4.48 3.47
CA GLU A 163 -2.99 -5.55 3.79
C GLU A 163 -4.44 -5.09 3.63
N LEU A 164 -4.80 -3.94 4.20
CA LEU A 164 -6.14 -3.36 4.04
C LEU A 164 -6.51 -3.16 2.56
N ARG A 165 -5.59 -2.58 1.77
CA ARG A 165 -5.79 -2.36 0.34
C ARG A 165 -6.10 -3.64 -0.40
N ASN A 166 -5.40 -4.72 -0.11
CA ASN A 166 -5.64 -6.01 -0.76
C ASN A 166 -7.02 -6.58 -0.39
N ARG A 167 -7.43 -6.47 0.88
CA ARG A 167 -8.76 -6.88 1.32
C ARG A 167 -9.87 -6.09 0.62
N VAL A 168 -9.72 -4.77 0.56
CA VAL A 168 -10.65 -3.86 -0.13
C VAL A 168 -10.73 -4.20 -1.63
N ALA A 169 -9.59 -4.38 -2.29
CA ALA A 169 -9.52 -4.73 -3.71
C ALA A 169 -10.06 -6.14 -4.03
N HIS A 170 -10.19 -7.01 -3.04
CA HIS A 170 -10.82 -8.34 -3.17
C HIS A 170 -12.26 -8.36 -2.66
N HIS A 171 -12.82 -7.18 -2.35
CA HIS A 171 -14.16 -7.02 -1.81
C HIS A 171 -14.38 -7.88 -0.56
N GLU A 172 -13.36 -8.05 0.28
CA GLU A 172 -13.50 -8.80 1.51
C GLU A 172 -14.38 -8.06 2.53
N PRO A 173 -15.11 -8.79 3.40
CA PRO A 173 -15.80 -8.16 4.53
C PRO A 173 -14.80 -7.50 5.49
N LEU A 174 -15.08 -6.25 5.88
CA LEU A 174 -14.28 -5.46 6.80
C LEU A 174 -14.82 -5.46 8.24
N LEU A 175 -15.85 -6.27 8.54
CA LEU A 175 -16.60 -6.24 9.80
C LEU A 175 -15.74 -6.39 11.07
N THR A 176 -14.61 -7.10 10.98
CA THR A 176 -13.66 -7.37 12.07
C THR A 176 -12.34 -6.60 11.93
N THR A 177 -12.25 -5.72 10.94
CA THR A 177 -11.03 -4.94 10.66
C THR A 177 -11.00 -3.72 11.56
N ASP A 178 -9.83 -3.41 12.13
CA ASP A 178 -9.60 -2.15 12.85
C ASP A 178 -9.47 -0.97 11.88
N VAL A 179 -10.59 -0.56 11.27
CA VAL A 179 -10.63 0.52 10.28
C VAL A 179 -10.25 1.87 10.88
N VAL A 180 -10.61 2.12 12.15
CA VAL A 180 -10.23 3.34 12.86
C VAL A 180 -8.71 3.47 12.97
N GLY A 181 -8.02 2.40 13.39
CA GLY A 181 -6.57 2.37 13.40
C GLY A 181 -5.98 2.49 12.00
N ARG A 182 -6.63 1.95 10.96
CA ARG A 182 -6.18 2.13 9.57
C ARG A 182 -6.29 3.56 9.08
N LEU A 183 -7.36 4.26 9.41
CA LEU A 183 -7.51 5.67 9.09
C LEU A 183 -6.45 6.52 9.80
N ALA A 184 -6.15 6.21 11.07
CA ALA A 184 -5.09 6.91 11.81
C ALA A 184 -3.70 6.72 11.19
N ASP A 185 -3.36 5.48 10.80
CA ASP A 185 -2.11 5.21 10.07
C ASP A 185 -2.05 5.92 8.73
N LEU A 186 -3.17 5.95 8.00
CA LEU A 186 -3.28 6.61 6.71
C LEU A 186 -3.00 8.11 6.82
N ILE A 187 -3.65 8.81 7.76
CA ILE A 187 -3.47 10.25 7.97
C ILE A 187 -2.05 10.54 8.46
N SER A 188 -1.54 9.76 9.42
CA SER A 188 -0.19 9.94 9.99
C SER A 188 0.91 9.72 8.95
N LEU A 189 0.80 8.65 8.15
CA LEU A 189 1.76 8.36 7.08
C LEU A 189 1.71 9.45 6.00
N SER A 190 0.51 9.86 5.58
CA SER A 190 0.31 10.92 4.59
C SER A 190 0.94 12.23 5.04
N GLY A 191 0.72 12.66 6.28
CA GLY A 191 1.34 13.88 6.81
C GLY A 191 2.87 13.82 6.92
N ARG A 192 3.45 12.62 7.05
CA ARG A 192 4.91 12.43 7.02
C ARG A 192 5.49 12.43 5.61
N LEU A 193 4.72 11.99 4.62
CA LEU A 193 5.10 12.07 3.21
C LEU A 193 5.00 13.50 2.71
N ASP A 194 3.87 14.15 2.99
CA ASP A 194 3.58 15.54 2.63
C ASP A 194 2.52 16.10 3.61
N PRO A 195 2.82 17.16 4.37
CA PRO A 195 1.85 17.78 5.28
C PRO A 195 0.53 18.18 4.59
N GLN A 196 0.57 18.62 3.34
CA GLN A 196 -0.64 18.98 2.58
C GLN A 196 -1.47 17.75 2.24
N LEU A 197 -0.83 16.63 1.91
CA LEU A 197 -1.53 15.37 1.68
C LEU A 197 -2.23 14.87 2.95
N GLY A 198 -1.56 14.97 4.10
CA GLY A 198 -2.15 14.62 5.40
C GLY A 198 -3.40 15.46 5.72
N LEU A 199 -3.30 16.79 5.56
CA LEU A 199 -4.42 17.71 5.77
C LEU A 199 -5.57 17.45 4.79
N TYR A 200 -5.25 17.21 3.52
CA TYR A 200 -6.24 16.90 2.50
C TYR A 200 -7.06 15.67 2.89
N LEU A 201 -6.41 14.54 3.20
CA LEU A 201 -7.12 13.31 3.58
C LEU A 201 -7.87 13.43 4.90
N GLN A 202 -7.36 14.21 5.85
CA GLN A 202 -8.08 14.51 7.09
C GLN A 202 -9.41 15.24 6.85
N HIS A 203 -9.48 16.09 5.82
CA HIS A 203 -10.68 16.86 5.48
C HIS A 203 -11.61 16.15 4.50
N THR A 204 -11.08 15.34 3.59
CA THR A 204 -11.88 14.75 2.49
C THR A 204 -12.30 13.30 2.72
N SER A 205 -11.68 12.59 3.66
CA SER A 205 -12.04 11.20 3.94
C SER A 205 -13.46 11.11 4.51
N THR A 206 -14.29 10.25 3.92
CA THR A 206 -15.66 9.96 4.39
C THR A 206 -15.71 8.70 5.26
N VAL A 207 -14.57 8.07 5.54
CA VAL A 207 -14.47 6.81 6.29
C VAL A 207 -15.03 6.95 7.69
N ALA A 208 -14.73 8.05 8.38
CA ALA A 208 -15.21 8.30 9.74
C ALA A 208 -16.75 8.41 9.79
N ASP A 209 -17.34 9.13 8.84
CA ASP A 209 -18.79 9.28 8.73
C ASP A 209 -19.47 7.94 8.43
N LEU A 210 -18.89 7.13 7.54
CA LEU A 210 -19.40 5.79 7.25
C LEU A 210 -19.33 4.89 8.49
N LEU A 211 -18.25 4.95 9.27
CA LEU A 211 -18.13 4.18 10.52
C LEU A 211 -19.18 4.60 11.56
N ALA A 212 -19.50 5.90 11.65
CA ALA A 212 -20.52 6.41 12.55
C ALA A 212 -21.96 5.99 12.15
N ASN A 213 -22.19 5.78 10.86
CA ASN A 213 -23.49 5.41 10.28
C ASN A 213 -23.59 3.90 9.95
N ARG A 214 -22.93 3.05 10.73
CA ARG A 214 -23.05 1.59 10.58
C ARG A 214 -24.47 1.12 10.96
N PRO A 215 -25.16 0.34 10.10
CA PRO A 215 -26.53 -0.15 10.36
C PRO A 215 -26.61 -1.30 11.37
#